data_AF-A0A2E7EHE0-F1
#
_entry.id   AF-A0A2E7EHE0-F1
#
_cell.length_a   1.000
_cell.length_b   1.000
_cell.length_c   1.000
_cell.angle_alpha   90.00
_cell.angle_beta   90.00
_cell.angle_gamma   90.00
#
_symmetry.space_group_name_H-M   'P 1'
#
loop_
_entity.id
_entity.type
_entity.pdbx_description
1 polymer ?
#
loop_
_entity_poly.entity_id
_entity_poly.type
_entity_poly.pdbx_seq_one_letter_code
_entity_poly.pdbx_strand_id
1 'polypeptide(L)' 'MTLLADWSEGQEDVTQILEALGDKQLPVLAIFPAGDPYRPRKLTGIYTKAELIQQLRDAGASASSQQVAGE' A
#
# COMPACT_ATOMS: atom_id res chain seq x y z
N MET A 1 1.79 -17.77 -21.65
CA MET A 1 2.04 -16.58 -20.81
C MET A 1 1.01 -16.63 -19.71
N THR A 2 1.44 -16.81 -18.46
CA THR A 2 0.54 -16.92 -17.31
C THR A 2 0.56 -15.59 -16.58
N LEU A 3 -0.58 -14.94 -16.46
CA LEU A 3 -0.71 -13.71 -15.69
C LEU A 3 -0.61 -14.11 -14.21
N LEU A 4 0.50 -13.75 -13.55
CA LEU A 4 0.76 -14.06 -12.13
C LEU A 4 -0.16 -13.29 -11.16
N ALA A 5 -1.04 -12.44 -11.70
CA ALA A 5 -1.98 -11.60 -10.98
C ALA A 5 -3.38 -11.68 -11.63
N ASP A 6 -3.83 -12.89 -11.97
CA ASP A 6 -5.24 -13.11 -12.31
C ASP A 6 -6.04 -13.20 -11.00
N TRP A 7 -6.68 -12.09 -10.63
CA TRP A 7 -7.52 -11.95 -9.43
C TRP A 7 -9.02 -11.91 -9.76
N SER A 8 -9.40 -12.46 -10.91
CA SER A 8 -10.80 -12.47 -11.37
C SER A 8 -11.73 -13.25 -10.43
N GLU A 9 -11.19 -14.20 -9.66
CA GLU A 9 -11.96 -15.07 -8.74
C GLU A 9 -12.03 -14.58 -7.28
N GLY A 10 -11.52 -13.38 -6.97
CA GLY A 10 -11.78 -12.71 -5.70
C GLY A 10 -11.39 -13.50 -4.45
N GLN A 11 -10.11 -13.48 -4.05
CA GLN A 11 -9.72 -13.96 -2.72
C GLN A 11 -10.27 -13.04 -1.62
N GLU A 12 -10.87 -13.63 -0.59
CA GLU A 12 -11.53 -12.92 0.53
C GLU A 12 -10.57 -11.96 1.24
N ASP A 13 -9.32 -12.35 1.44
CA ASP A 13 -8.31 -11.53 2.14
C ASP A 13 -7.98 -10.23 1.39
N VAL A 14 -7.89 -10.29 0.06
CA VAL A 14 -7.60 -9.12 -0.78
C VAL A 14 -8.81 -8.20 -0.82
N THR A 15 -10.02 -8.77 -0.85
CA THR A 15 -11.27 -8.01 -0.83
C THR A 15 -11.41 -7.21 0.46
N GLN A 16 -11.10 -7.82 1.62
CA GLN A 16 -11.12 -7.14 2.91
C GLN A 16 -10.10 -5.99 2.98
N ILE A 17 -8.91 -6.17 2.40
CA ILE A 17 -7.90 -5.10 2.33
C ILE A 17 -8.38 -3.97 1.40
N LEU A 18 -8.96 -4.27 0.24
CA LEU A 18 -9.50 -3.26 -0.67
C LEU A 18 -10.68 -2.50 -0.05
N GLU A 19 -11.55 -3.20 0.69
CA GLU A 19 -12.65 -2.59 1.45
C GLU A 19 -12.14 -1.71 2.60
N ALA A 20 -11.11 -2.15 3.32
CA ALA A 20 -10.44 -1.33 4.35
C ALA A 20 -9.76 -0.08 3.74
N LEU A 21 -9.26 -0.21 2.50
CA LEU A 21 -8.74 0.90 1.72
C LEU A 21 -9.86 1.76 1.11
N GLY A 22 -11.12 1.38 1.26
CA GLY A 22 -12.30 2.19 0.90
C GLY A 22 -12.46 2.42 -0.60
N ASP A 23 -11.83 1.61 -1.44
CA ASP A 23 -11.82 1.82 -2.89
C ASP A 23 -11.93 0.47 -3.63
N LYS A 24 -12.99 0.33 -4.44
CA LYS A 24 -13.23 -0.84 -5.30
C LYS A 24 -12.51 -0.71 -6.66
N GLN A 25 -11.81 0.40 -6.88
CA GLN A 25 -11.17 0.72 -8.13
C GLN A 25 -9.68 0.37 -8.08
N LEU A 26 -9.30 -0.72 -8.76
CA LEU A 26 -7.89 -1.03 -9.02
C LEU A 26 -7.33 -0.05 -10.08
N PRO A 27 -6.05 0.38 -9.97
CA PRO A 27 -5.08 0.06 -8.92
C PRO A 27 -5.24 0.94 -7.67
N VAL A 28 -5.03 0.32 -6.49
CA VAL A 28 -4.90 1.01 -5.20
C VAL A 28 -3.47 0.86 -4.70
N LEU A 29 -2.84 1.96 -4.32
CA LEU A 29 -1.50 1.98 -3.73
C LEU A 29 -1.56 2.62 -2.33
N ALA A 30 -1.13 1.87 -1.32
CA ALA A 30 -1.08 2.31 0.06
C ALA A 30 0.37 2.58 0.49
N ILE A 31 0.63 3.77 1.05
CA ILE A 31 1.93 4.19 1.57
C ILE A 31 1.80 4.33 3.08
N PHE A 32 2.65 3.63 3.82
CA PHE A 32 2.66 3.59 5.28
C PHE A 32 3.75 4.54 5.81
N PRO A 33 3.41 5.70 6.38
CA PRO A 33 4.40 6.65 6.88
C PRO A 33 5.19 6.09 8.06
N ALA A 34 6.48 6.41 8.13
CA ALA A 34 7.34 5.93 9.22
C ALA A 34 6.92 6.48 10.60
N GLY A 35 6.36 7.68 10.65
CA GLY A 35 5.88 8.31 11.90
C GLY A 35 4.47 7.87 12.34
N ASP A 36 3.68 7.28 11.44
CA ASP A 36 2.31 6.84 11.74
C ASP A 36 1.89 5.70 10.79
N PRO A 37 2.40 4.48 11.00
CA PRO A 37 2.14 3.35 10.10
C PRO A 37 0.69 2.86 10.17
N TYR A 38 -0.08 3.22 11.20
CA TYR A 38 -1.49 2.80 11.31
C TYR A 38 -2.44 3.67 10.47
N ARG A 39 -1.93 4.75 9.88
CA ARG A 39 -2.71 5.66 9.04
C ARG A 39 -2.10 5.77 7.64
N PRO A 40 -2.30 4.75 6.79
CA PRO A 40 -1.74 4.76 5.44
C PRO A 40 -2.37 5.85 4.57
N ARG A 41 -1.55 6.42 3.69
CA ARG A 41 -1.99 7.30 2.61
C ARG A 41 -2.34 6.45 1.40
N LYS A 42 -3.49 6.72 0.80
CA LYS A 42 -4.02 5.94 -0.31
C LYS A 42 -3.92 6.75 -1.59
N LEU A 43 -3.35 6.16 -2.62
CA LEU A 43 -3.39 6.64 -4.00
C LEU A 43 -4.29 5.69 -4.78
N THR A 44 -5.39 6.20 -5.31
CA THR A 44 -6.40 5.41 -6.03
C THR A 44 -6.62 5.99 -7.42
N GLY A 45 -6.94 5.13 -8.39
CA GLY A 45 -7.13 5.53 -9.78
C GLY A 45 -5.84 5.84 -10.54
N ILE A 46 -5.88 6.83 -11.43
CA ILE A 46 -4.73 7.22 -12.25
C ILE A 46 -3.87 8.22 -11.46
N TYR A 47 -2.61 7.88 -11.22
CA TYR A 47 -1.62 8.75 -10.59
C TYR A 47 -0.36 8.87 -11.45
N THR A 48 0.32 9.99 -11.31
CA THR A 48 1.59 10.27 -11.97
C THR A 48 2.77 9.80 -11.12
N LYS A 49 3.92 9.59 -11.78
CA LYS A 49 5.19 9.33 -11.08
C LYS A 49 5.54 10.45 -10.09
N ALA A 50 5.27 11.70 -10.45
CA ALA A 50 5.58 12.85 -9.61
C ALA A 50 4.79 12.81 -8.29
N GLU A 51 3.50 12.50 -8.37
CA GLU A 51 2.63 12.34 -7.18
C GLU A 51 3.10 11.19 -6.30
N LEU A 52 3.42 10.03 -6.88
CA LEU A 52 3.94 8.90 -6.12
C LEU A 52 5.22 9.25 -5.36
N ILE A 53 6.18 9.88 -6.04
CA ILE A 53 7.46 10.26 -5.43
C ILE A 53 7.25 11.32 -4.33
N GLN A 54 6.30 12.24 -4.50
CA GLN A 54 5.97 13.21 -3.46
C GLN A 54 5.39 12.52 -2.22
N GLN A 55 4.44 11.60 -2.41
CA GLN A 55 3.87 10.84 -1.28
C GLN A 55 4.91 10.01 -0.53
N LEU A 56 5.87 9.42 -1.24
CA LEU A 56 6.99 8.70 -0.62
C LEU A 56 7.90 9.63 0.19
N ARG A 57 8.22 10.82 -0.32
CA ARG A 57 9.00 11.81 0.43
C ARG A 57 8.28 12.23 1.71
N ASP A 58 6.99 12.50 1.61
CA ASP A 58 6.19 12.95 2.75
C ASP A 58 5.93 11.84 3.78
N ALA A 59 5.93 10.57 3.36
CA ALA A 59 5.84 9.42 4.25
C ALA A 59 7.11 9.24 5.11
N GLY A 60 8.23 9.79 4.65
CA GLY A 60 9.52 9.71 5.32
C GLY A 60 10.24 8.38 5.09
N ALA A 61 11.52 8.34 5.47
CA ALA A 61 12.30 7.11 5.43
C ALA A 61 11.77 6.12 6.47
N SER A 62 11.68 4.84 6.10
CA SER A 62 11.34 3.77 7.04
C SER A 62 12.25 3.85 8.26
N ALA A 63 11.67 3.73 9.46
CA ALA A 63 12.47 3.52 10.65
C ALA A 63 13.24 2.20 10.47
N SER A 64 14.57 2.29 10.41
CA SER A 64 15.42 1.11 10.45
C SER A 64 15.10 0.35 11.73
N SER A 65 14.68 -0.91 11.62
CA SER A 65 14.58 -1.79 12.77
C SER A 65 15.97 -1.94 13.38
N GLN A 66 16.32 -1.13 14.38
CA GLN A 66 17.37 -1.50 15.29
C GLN A 66 16.82 -2.67 16.12
N GLN A 67 17.18 -3.88 15.67
CA GLN A 67 17.03 -5.16 16.36
C GLN A 67 15.61 -5.58 16.76
N VAL A 68 15.01 -6.47 15.97
CA VAL A 68 14.29 -7.60 16.57
C VAL A 68 15.35 -8.52 17.20
N ALA A 69 15.65 -8.29 18.48
CA ALA A 69 16.43 -9.18 19.33
C ALA A 69 15.60 -9.52 20.57
N GLY A 70 15.44 -10.84 20.83
CA GLY A 70 14.71 -11.44 21.95
C GLY A 70 13.27 -11.80 21.57
N GLU A 71 12.79 -13.04 21.65
CA GLU A 71 13.23 -14.29 22.31
C GLU A 71 12.78 -15.51 21.47
#